data_AF-A0A9E1RQL8-F1
#
_entry.id   AF-A0A9E1RQL8-F1
#
_cell.length_a   1.000
_cell.length_b   1.000
_cell.length_c   1.000
_cell.angle_alpha   90.00
_cell.angle_beta   90.00
_cell.angle_gamma   90.00
#
_symmetry.space_group_name_H-M   'P 1'
#
loop_
_entity.id
_entity.type
_entity.pdbx_description
1 polymer ?
#
loop_
_entity_poly.entity_id
_entity_poly.type
_entity_poly.pdbx_seq_one_letter_code
_entity_poly.pdbx_strand_id
1 'polypeptide(L)'
;MALTSPRDAAETGVKTQPFSPVVERAVSTVGRPASWLWERGFRFLSVLDAVALFVLMVVISFVRFGFSFDWDTYPLPHYFVGFSIATAIHLFVNYFAGLYEREPRLGVRPWFPRVLLATAVGVAVQGFAFVALNRYLMPRLNLAAFLCLASFVLVANRSLSRRLARRRQG
;
A
#
# COMPACT_ATOMS: atom_id res chain seq x y z
N MET A 1 11.59 11.86 -69.25
CA MET A 1 10.80 12.62 -68.27
C MET A 1 9.89 11.63 -67.55
N ALA A 2 10.37 11.05 -66.45
CA ALA A 2 9.66 10.03 -65.68
C ALA A 2 9.47 10.58 -64.26
N LEU A 3 8.21 10.68 -63.85
CA LEU A 3 7.73 11.24 -62.59
C LEU A 3 8.09 10.30 -61.42
N THR A 4 8.95 10.77 -60.52
CA THR A 4 9.18 10.11 -59.22
C THR A 4 7.95 10.31 -58.33
N SER A 5 7.29 9.21 -57.97
CA SER A 5 6.13 9.19 -57.08
C SER A 5 6.54 9.55 -55.64
N PRO A 6 5.83 10.44 -54.92
CA PRO A 6 6.19 10.88 -53.57
C PRO A 6 5.69 9.92 -52.48
N ARG A 7 5.86 8.60 -52.65
CA ARG A 7 5.35 7.58 -51.71
C ARG A 7 6.39 6.93 -50.79
N ASP A 8 7.65 7.36 -50.86
CA ASP A 8 8.75 6.76 -50.07
C ASP A 8 9.14 7.55 -48.82
N ALA A 9 8.38 8.59 -48.45
CA ALA A 9 8.49 9.19 -47.11
C ALA A 9 7.75 8.32 -46.09
N ALA A 10 8.27 7.11 -45.90
CA ALA A 10 7.84 6.21 -44.85
C ALA A 10 7.90 6.97 -43.53
N GLU A 11 6.72 7.10 -42.93
CA GLU A 11 6.47 7.60 -41.59
C GLU A 11 7.39 6.87 -40.60
N THR A 12 8.56 7.44 -40.31
CA THR A 12 9.30 7.12 -39.10
C THR A 12 8.59 7.80 -37.94
N GLY A 13 7.36 7.37 -37.68
CA GLY A 13 6.66 7.65 -36.44
C GLY A 13 7.45 6.97 -35.34
N VAL A 14 8.36 7.74 -34.72
CA VAL A 14 8.95 7.40 -33.43
C VAL A 14 7.77 7.27 -32.47
N LYS A 15 7.24 6.05 -32.33
CA LYS A 15 6.34 5.70 -31.25
C LYS A 15 7.16 5.86 -29.98
N THR A 16 7.04 7.04 -29.37
CA THR A 16 7.47 7.32 -28.00
C THR A 16 6.78 6.30 -27.11
N GLN A 17 7.43 5.14 -26.89
CA GLN A 17 6.99 4.19 -25.87
C GLN A 17 7.11 4.91 -24.54
N PRO A 18 6.00 5.17 -23.83
CA PRO A 18 6.01 6.02 -22.65
C PRO A 18 6.72 5.36 -21.46
N PHE A 19 6.99 4.05 -21.50
CA PHE A 19 7.63 3.30 -20.43
C PHE A 19 8.53 2.18 -20.96
N SER A 20 9.58 1.86 -20.20
CA SER A 20 10.52 0.76 -20.49
C SER A 20 9.79 -0.60 -20.60
N PRO A 21 10.18 -1.49 -21.53
CA PRO A 21 9.54 -2.79 -21.75
C PRO A 21 9.55 -3.71 -20.51
N VAL A 22 10.49 -3.49 -19.58
CA VAL A 22 10.53 -4.20 -18.29
C VAL A 22 9.39 -3.75 -17.38
N VAL A 23 9.12 -2.44 -17.37
CA VAL A 23 8.00 -1.85 -16.62
C VAL A 23 6.67 -2.30 -17.22
N GLU A 24 6.57 -2.36 -18.55
CA GLU A 24 5.36 -2.84 -19.23
C GLU A 24 5.08 -4.33 -18.94
N ARG A 25 6.10 -5.19 -18.87
CA ARG A 25 5.96 -6.58 -18.43
C ARG A 25 5.53 -6.70 -16.97
N ALA A 26 6.12 -5.92 -16.06
CA ALA A 26 5.72 -5.93 -14.66
C ALA A 26 4.26 -5.45 -14.50
N VAL A 27 3.89 -4.37 -15.20
CA VAL A 27 2.54 -3.78 -15.17
C VAL A 27 1.50 -4.71 -15.80
N SER A 28 1.82 -5.39 -16.92
CA SER A 28 0.89 -6.33 -17.57
C SER A 28 0.72 -7.64 -16.80
N THR A 29 1.78 -8.13 -16.17
CA THR A 29 1.74 -9.36 -15.34
C THR A 29 0.91 -9.12 -14.08
N VAL A 30 1.00 -7.93 -13.47
CA VAL A 30 0.16 -7.52 -12.34
C VAL A 30 -1.25 -7.09 -12.79
N GLY A 31 -1.39 -6.56 -14.01
CA GLY A 31 -2.62 -5.96 -14.53
C GLY A 31 -3.75 -6.95 -14.79
N ARG A 32 -3.44 -8.15 -15.30
CA ARG A 32 -4.43 -9.20 -15.61
C ARG A 32 -5.13 -9.81 -14.37
N PRO A 33 -4.43 -10.19 -13.29
CA PRO A 33 -5.10 -10.62 -12.06
C PRO A 33 -5.77 -9.43 -11.36
N ALA A 34 -5.20 -8.23 -11.44
CA ALA A 34 -5.79 -7.03 -10.84
C ALA A 34 -7.12 -6.62 -11.47
N SER A 35 -7.30 -6.76 -12.79
CA SER A 35 -8.58 -6.48 -13.47
C SER A 35 -9.65 -7.53 -13.12
N TRP A 36 -9.27 -8.80 -13.01
CA TRP A 36 -10.19 -9.86 -12.59
C TRP A 36 -10.65 -9.72 -11.13
N LEU A 37 -9.73 -9.34 -10.23
CA LEU A 37 -10.03 -9.02 -8.84
C LEU A 37 -10.93 -7.76 -8.72
N TRP A 38 -10.74 -6.79 -9.61
CA TRP A 38 -11.57 -5.59 -9.70
C TRP A 38 -13.01 -5.91 -10.08
N GLU A 39 -13.23 -6.85 -11.01
CA GLU A 39 -14.55 -7.35 -11.40
C GLU A 39 -15.23 -8.16 -10.29
N ARG A 40 -14.46 -8.84 -9.43
CA ARG A 40 -14.96 -9.59 -8.27
C ARG A 40 -15.31 -8.72 -7.05
N GLY A 41 -15.15 -7.40 -7.14
CA GLY A 41 -15.33 -6.49 -6.00
C GLY A 41 -14.23 -6.59 -4.94
N PHE A 42 -13.10 -7.22 -5.28
CA PHE A 42 -11.95 -7.30 -4.38
C PHE A 42 -11.37 -5.90 -4.20
N ARG A 43 -11.39 -5.42 -2.96
CA ARG A 43 -10.97 -4.07 -2.61
C ARG A 43 -9.44 -3.99 -2.68
N PHE A 44 -8.88 -3.71 -3.85
CA PHE A 44 -7.43 -3.57 -4.04
C PHE A 44 -6.79 -2.61 -3.02
N LEU A 45 -7.56 -1.64 -2.50
CA LEU A 45 -7.14 -0.74 -1.43
C LEU A 45 -6.73 -1.48 -0.13
N SER A 46 -7.36 -2.61 0.22
CA SER A 46 -6.97 -3.39 1.40
C SER A 46 -5.65 -4.14 1.18
N VAL A 47 -5.40 -4.65 -0.02
CA VAL A 47 -4.11 -5.28 -0.38
C VAL A 47 -3.00 -4.23 -0.37
N LEU A 48 -3.27 -3.07 -0.96
CA LEU A 48 -2.32 -1.97 -1.00
C LEU A 48 -2.00 -1.47 0.42
N ASP A 49 -3.01 -1.34 1.29
CA ASP A 49 -2.80 -1.03 2.71
C ASP A 49 -2.03 -2.15 3.41
N ALA A 50 -2.31 -3.43 3.13
CA ALA A 50 -1.58 -4.56 3.73
C ALA A 50 -0.08 -4.51 3.41
N VAL A 51 0.25 -4.34 2.12
CA VAL A 51 1.65 -4.22 1.66
C VAL A 51 2.29 -2.98 2.27
N ALA A 52 1.60 -1.83 2.25
CA ALA A 52 2.14 -0.58 2.75
C ALA A 52 2.44 -0.65 4.26
N LEU A 53 1.52 -1.21 5.06
CA LEU A 53 1.72 -1.36 6.51
C LEU A 53 2.83 -2.36 6.83
N PHE A 54 2.87 -3.49 6.13
CA PHE A 54 3.90 -4.49 6.33
C PHE A 54 5.30 -3.95 5.97
N VAL A 55 5.44 -3.34 4.79
CA VAL A 55 6.69 -2.72 4.35
C VAL A 55 7.10 -1.61 5.32
N LEU A 56 6.15 -0.81 5.81
CA LEU A 56 6.45 0.24 6.77
C LEU A 56 7.03 -0.34 8.08
N MET A 57 6.46 -1.44 8.59
CA MET A 57 7.00 -2.13 9.77
C MET A 57 8.43 -2.63 9.53
N VAL A 58 8.68 -3.22 8.36
CA VAL A 58 10.01 -3.69 7.95
C VAL A 58 11.00 -2.53 7.87
N VAL A 59 10.63 -1.43 7.20
CA VAL A 59 11.48 -0.23 7.06
C VAL A 59 11.81 0.39 8.41
N ILE A 60 10.81 0.58 9.29
CA ILE A 60 11.04 1.12 10.64
C ILE A 60 12.00 0.21 11.43
N SER A 61 11.90 -1.11 11.24
CA SER A 61 12.77 -2.08 11.91
C SER A 61 14.20 -2.03 11.37
N PHE A 62 14.38 -1.94 10.05
CA PHE A 62 15.69 -1.72 9.43
C PHE A 62 16.34 -0.41 9.86
N VAL A 63 15.57 0.70 9.91
CA VAL A 63 16.09 2.00 10.35
C VAL A 63 16.56 1.95 11.81
N ARG A 64 15.87 1.19 12.67
CA ARG A 64 16.21 1.09 14.09
C ARG A 64 17.34 0.12 14.39
N PHE A 65 17.26 -1.08 13.85
CA PHE A 65 18.21 -2.15 14.16
C PHE A 65 19.40 -2.17 13.19
N GLY A 66 19.39 -1.28 12.20
CA GLY A 66 20.39 -1.19 11.15
C GLY A 66 20.08 -2.11 9.98
N PHE A 67 20.80 -1.90 8.87
CA PHE A 67 20.78 -2.78 7.69
C PHE A 67 21.57 -4.09 7.91
N SER A 68 21.68 -4.54 9.15
CA SER A 68 22.21 -5.87 9.48
C SER A 68 21.07 -6.87 9.59
N PHE A 69 21.35 -8.13 9.27
CA PHE A 69 20.43 -9.25 9.41
C PHE A 69 20.57 -9.97 10.78
N ASP A 70 21.51 -9.51 11.61
CA ASP A 70 21.77 -10.03 12.96
C ASP A 70 21.05 -9.19 14.03
N TRP A 71 19.71 -9.28 14.07
CA TRP A 71 18.93 -8.60 15.10
C TRP A 71 18.98 -9.38 16.42
N ASP A 72 19.76 -8.86 17.36
CA ASP A 72 20.27 -9.49 18.60
C ASP A 72 19.22 -10.11 19.55
N THR A 73 17.91 -9.86 19.35
CA THR A 73 16.86 -10.32 20.27
C THR A 73 16.15 -11.60 19.81
N TYR A 74 15.94 -11.81 18.50
CA TYR A 74 15.21 -12.97 17.96
C TYR A 74 15.64 -13.27 16.50
N PRO A 75 15.54 -14.52 16.03
CA PRO A 75 15.76 -14.85 14.62
C PRO A 75 14.72 -14.14 13.72
N LEU A 76 15.15 -13.69 12.54
CA LEU A 76 14.34 -12.89 11.58
C LEU A 76 12.90 -13.39 11.34
N PRO A 77 12.62 -14.71 11.21
CA PRO A 77 11.25 -15.19 11.00
C PRO A 77 10.29 -14.78 12.11
N HIS A 78 10.77 -14.61 13.35
CA HIS A 78 9.95 -14.21 14.48
C HIS A 78 9.37 -12.79 14.30
N TYR A 79 10.18 -11.88 13.76
CA TYR A 79 9.76 -10.52 13.45
C TYR A 79 8.76 -10.48 12.30
N PHE A 80 8.99 -11.25 11.24
CA PHE A 80 8.07 -11.32 10.11
C PHE A 80 6.70 -11.85 10.52
N VAL A 81 6.65 -12.88 11.38
CA VAL A 81 5.39 -13.38 11.94
C VAL A 81 4.71 -12.28 12.78
N GLY A 82 5.45 -11.57 13.61
CA GLY A 82 4.95 -10.42 14.37
C GLY A 82 4.36 -9.31 13.48
N PHE A 83 5.05 -8.96 12.39
CA PHE A 83 4.60 -7.96 11.43
C PHE A 83 3.36 -8.43 10.66
N SER A 84 3.28 -9.71 10.30
CA SER A 84 2.10 -10.29 9.66
C SER A 84 0.88 -10.23 10.59
N ILE A 85 1.04 -10.60 11.87
CA ILE A 85 -0.03 -10.49 12.88
C ILE A 85 -0.44 -9.04 13.08
N ALA A 86 0.51 -8.12 13.25
CA ALA A 86 0.25 -6.70 13.41
C ALA A 86 -0.45 -6.10 12.17
N THR A 87 -0.06 -6.51 10.97
CA THR A 87 -0.72 -6.11 9.72
C THR A 87 -2.16 -6.61 9.69
N ALA A 88 -2.40 -7.88 10.04
CA ALA A 88 -3.75 -8.44 10.11
C ALA A 88 -4.65 -7.69 11.08
N ILE A 89 -4.14 -7.33 12.27
CA ILE A 89 -4.86 -6.51 13.26
C ILE A 89 -5.27 -5.16 12.65
N HIS A 90 -4.37 -4.47 11.95
CA HIS A 90 -4.71 -3.19 11.33
C HIS A 90 -5.71 -3.34 10.19
N LEU A 91 -5.59 -4.36 9.35
CA LEU A 91 -6.57 -4.61 8.30
C LEU A 91 -7.95 -4.87 8.89
N PHE A 92 -8.01 -5.65 9.98
CA PHE A 92 -9.24 -5.91 10.71
C PHE A 92 -9.84 -4.63 11.27
N VAL A 93 -9.08 -3.83 12.02
CA VAL A 93 -9.55 -2.54 12.56
C VAL A 93 -9.98 -1.60 11.44
N ASN A 94 -9.21 -1.52 10.36
CA ASN A 94 -9.53 -0.67 9.21
C ASN A 94 -10.82 -1.11 8.50
N TYR A 95 -11.05 -2.43 8.45
CA TYR A 95 -12.28 -3.00 7.91
C TYR A 95 -13.50 -2.57 8.74
N PHE A 96 -13.45 -2.74 10.06
CA PHE A 96 -14.54 -2.32 10.95
C PHE A 96 -14.69 -0.80 11.07
N ALA A 97 -13.61 -0.03 10.90
CA ALA A 97 -13.68 1.42 10.80
C ALA A 97 -14.37 1.89 9.49
N GLY A 98 -14.80 0.98 8.63
CA GLY A 98 -15.45 1.28 7.37
C GLY A 98 -14.52 1.97 6.37
N LEU A 99 -13.19 1.86 6.55
CA LEU A 99 -12.22 2.56 5.68
C LEU A 99 -12.17 1.98 4.27
N TYR A 100 -12.68 0.77 4.08
CA TYR A 100 -12.86 0.21 2.75
C TYR A 100 -14.24 0.54 2.17
N GLU A 101 -15.20 0.94 3.02
CA GLU A 101 -16.50 1.60 2.75
C GLU A 101 -16.53 2.37 1.42
N ARG A 102 -17.31 1.94 0.40
CA ARG A 102 -17.48 2.77 -0.80
C ARG A 102 -18.44 3.90 -0.47
N GLU A 103 -17.96 5.14 -0.56
CA GLU A 103 -18.69 6.34 -0.14
C GLU A 103 -20.09 6.43 -0.81
N PRO A 104 -21.17 6.62 -0.02
CA PRO A 104 -22.41 7.17 -0.52
C PRO A 104 -22.17 8.61 -1.02
N ARG A 105 -22.76 8.99 -2.14
CA ARG A 105 -22.40 10.18 -2.94
C ARG A 105 -22.74 11.54 -2.31
N LEU A 106 -23.07 11.60 -1.02
CA LEU A 106 -23.47 12.82 -0.33
C LEU A 106 -22.47 13.18 0.78
N GLY A 107 -21.67 14.22 0.53
CA GLY A 107 -20.88 14.93 1.54
C GLY A 107 -19.37 14.64 1.55
N VAL A 108 -18.57 15.71 1.68
CA VAL A 108 -17.11 15.62 1.88
C VAL A 108 -16.85 15.18 3.32
N ARG A 109 -16.59 13.88 3.53
CA ARG A 109 -16.26 13.35 4.86
C ARG A 109 -14.74 13.47 5.11
N PRO A 110 -14.27 14.05 6.23
CA PRO A 110 -12.84 14.15 6.52
C PRO A 110 -12.27 12.75 6.83
N TRP A 111 -11.30 12.29 6.02
CA TRP A 111 -10.73 10.94 6.14
C TRP A 111 -9.60 10.84 7.15
N PHE A 112 -8.82 11.90 7.32
CA PHE A 112 -7.67 11.93 8.22
C PHE A 112 -8.02 11.54 9.68
N PRO A 113 -9.02 12.16 10.35
CA PRO A 113 -9.33 11.81 11.73
C PRO A 113 -9.80 10.35 11.88
N ARG A 114 -10.50 9.80 10.88
CA ARG A 114 -10.93 8.39 10.89
C ARG A 114 -9.75 7.43 10.75
N VAL A 115 -8.83 7.72 9.82
CA VAL A 115 -7.62 6.90 9.63
C VAL A 115 -6.74 6.95 10.88
N LEU A 116 -6.55 8.14 11.44
CA LEU A 116 -5.77 8.32 12.67
C LEU A 116 -6.37 7.53 13.83
N LEU A 117 -7.69 7.63 14.04
CA LEU A 117 -8.39 6.87 15.08
C LEU A 117 -8.25 5.36 14.87
N ALA A 118 -8.48 4.86 13.65
CA ALA A 118 -8.35 3.43 13.34
C ALA A 118 -6.91 2.93 13.56
N THR A 119 -5.91 3.72 13.16
CA THR A 119 -4.51 3.38 13.38
C THR A 119 -4.17 3.40 14.87
N ALA A 120 -4.68 4.38 15.63
CA ALA A 120 -4.50 4.46 17.08
C ALA A 120 -5.12 3.26 17.79
N VAL A 121 -6.30 2.80 17.37
CA VAL A 121 -6.94 1.57 17.88
C VAL A 121 -6.09 0.34 17.57
N GLY A 122 -5.60 0.19 16.34
CA GLY A 122 -4.70 -0.92 15.97
C GLY A 122 -3.41 -0.93 16.78
N VAL A 123 -2.84 0.25 17.06
CA VAL A 123 -1.69 0.43 17.94
C VAL A 123 -2.03 0.10 19.39
N ALA A 124 -3.20 0.52 19.89
CA ALA A 124 -3.65 0.21 21.24
C ALA A 124 -3.86 -1.30 21.44
N VAL A 125 -4.40 -2.01 20.44
CA VAL A 125 -4.54 -3.48 20.47
C VAL A 125 -3.18 -4.17 20.53
N GLN A 126 -2.18 -3.70 19.79
CA GLN A 126 -0.81 -4.21 19.90
C GLN A 126 -0.18 -3.90 21.26
N GLY A 127 -0.42 -2.70 21.81
CA GLY A 127 0.00 -2.34 23.16
C GLY A 127 -0.64 -3.21 24.23
N PHE A 128 -1.93 -3.53 24.08
CA PHE A 128 -2.63 -4.47 24.95
C PHE A 128 -2.05 -5.89 24.83
N ALA A 129 -1.80 -6.38 23.62
CA ALA A 129 -1.16 -7.67 23.41
C ALA A 129 0.23 -7.75 24.07
N PHE A 130 0.98 -6.65 24.08
CA PHE A 130 2.24 -6.54 24.83
C PHE A 130 2.02 -6.73 26.34
N VAL A 131 1.06 -5.99 26.93
CA VAL A 131 0.77 -6.08 28.37
C VAL A 131 0.27 -7.48 28.76
N ALA A 132 -0.58 -8.08 27.93
CA ALA A 132 -1.20 -9.37 28.21
C ALA A 132 -0.25 -10.56 28.00
N LEU A 133 0.63 -10.51 27.00
CA LEU A 133 1.46 -11.65 26.57
C LEU A 133 2.93 -11.51 26.95
N ASN A 134 3.36 -10.39 27.56
CA ASN A 134 4.75 -10.06 27.86
C ASN A 134 5.72 -10.24 26.67
N ARG A 135 5.21 -10.16 25.44
CA ARG A 135 5.97 -10.47 24.21
C ARG A 135 6.09 -9.24 23.32
N TYR A 136 7.29 -9.03 22.78
CA TYR A 136 7.57 -7.92 21.87
C TYR A 136 7.13 -8.25 20.44
N LEU A 137 6.04 -7.63 19.96
CA LEU A 137 5.75 -7.61 18.51
C LEU A 137 6.53 -6.50 17.78
N MET A 138 6.81 -5.39 18.47
CA MET A 138 7.70 -4.32 18.04
C MET A 138 8.20 -3.55 19.28
N PRO A 139 9.41 -2.98 19.28
CA PRO A 139 9.88 -2.27 20.46
C PRO A 139 9.31 -0.85 20.52
N ARG A 140 8.69 -0.47 21.65
CA ARG A 140 7.93 0.77 21.97
C ARG A 140 8.09 2.01 21.07
N LEU A 141 9.30 2.50 20.83
CA LEU A 141 9.54 3.69 19.99
C LEU A 141 9.11 3.47 18.52
N ASN A 142 9.20 2.25 18.01
CA ASN A 142 8.74 1.90 16.67
C ASN A 142 7.23 2.00 16.56
N LEU A 143 6.50 1.79 17.66
CA LEU A 143 5.05 1.84 17.67
C LEU A 143 4.54 3.28 17.51
N ALA A 144 5.20 4.25 18.16
CA ALA A 144 4.89 5.67 18.01
C ALA A 144 5.24 6.18 16.61
N ALA A 145 6.42 5.81 16.10
CA ALA A 145 6.82 6.13 14.73
C ALA A 145 5.85 5.51 13.70
N PHE A 146 5.46 4.26 13.93
CA PHE A 146 4.50 3.54 13.11
C PHE A 146 3.12 4.22 13.13
N LEU A 147 2.61 4.64 14.29
CA LEU A 147 1.33 5.35 14.40
C LEU A 147 1.29 6.58 13.49
N CYS A 148 2.34 7.40 13.56
CA CYS A 148 2.45 8.60 12.74
C CYS A 148 2.56 8.25 11.25
N LEU A 149 3.56 7.44 10.89
CA LEU A 149 3.85 7.12 9.50
C LEU A 149 2.71 6.34 8.81
N ALA A 150 2.11 5.37 9.51
CA ALA A 150 1.00 4.58 8.97
C ALA A 150 -0.21 5.48 8.70
N SER A 151 -0.51 6.42 9.58
CA SER A 151 -1.62 7.37 9.37
C SER A 151 -1.41 8.18 8.08
N PHE A 152 -0.20 8.67 7.83
CA PHE A 152 0.14 9.39 6.60
C PHE A 152 0.06 8.51 5.36
N VAL A 153 0.66 7.32 5.39
CA VAL A 153 0.69 6.37 4.28
C VAL A 153 -0.73 5.95 3.89
N LEU A 154 -1.57 5.60 4.86
CA LEU A 154 -2.95 5.21 4.63
C LEU A 154 -3.78 6.35 4.01
N VAL A 155 -3.59 7.59 4.47
CA VAL A 155 -4.26 8.77 3.88
C VAL A 155 -3.78 9.01 2.45
N ALA A 156 -2.48 8.87 2.19
CA ALA A 156 -1.91 9.00 0.85
C ALA A 156 -2.49 7.95 -0.12
N ASN A 157 -2.57 6.68 0.30
CA ASN A 157 -3.18 5.59 -0.47
C ASN A 157 -4.62 5.92 -0.87
N ARG A 158 -5.41 6.46 0.06
CA ARG A 158 -6.81 6.86 -0.17
C ARG A 158 -6.91 8.05 -1.13
N SER A 159 -6.01 9.02 -1.02
CA SER A 159 -5.94 10.16 -1.95
C SER A 159 -5.59 9.71 -3.37
N LEU A 160 -4.57 8.86 -3.51
CA LEU A 160 -4.11 8.32 -4.80
C LEU A 160 -5.18 7.45 -5.45
N SER A 161 -5.80 6.53 -4.70
CA SER A 161 -6.89 5.68 -5.19
C SER A 161 -8.05 6.50 -5.74
N ARG A 162 -8.45 7.59 -5.05
CA ARG A 162 -9.53 8.48 -5.53
C ARG A 162 -9.14 9.28 -6.77
N ARG A 163 -7.88 9.71 -6.88
CA ARG A 163 -7.38 10.42 -8.08
C ARG A 163 -7.38 9.49 -9.29
N LEU A 164 -6.93 8.25 -9.12
CA LEU A 164 -6.92 7.24 -10.20
C LEU A 164 -8.34 6.83 -10.60
N ALA A 165 -9.25 6.66 -9.65
CA ALA A 165 -10.65 6.34 -9.94
C ALA A 165 -11.34 7.45 -10.75
N ARG A 166 -11.10 8.72 -10.41
CA ARG A 166 -11.65 9.87 -11.16
C ARG A 166 -11.15 9.95 -12.60
N ARG A 167 -9.89 9.56 -12.86
CA ARG A 167 -9.30 9.55 -14.21
C ARG A 167 -9.84 8.44 -15.12
N ARG A 168 -10.49 7.40 -14.57
CA ARG A 168 -11.08 6.30 -15.34
C ARG A 168 -12.57 6.49 -15.67
N GLN A 169 -13.19 7.54 -15.12
CA GLN A 169 -14.61 7.86 -15.28
C GLN A 169 -14.87 9.08 -16.17
N GLY A 170 -13.81 9.77 -16.60
CA GLY A 170 -13.85 10.77 -17.68
C GLY A 170 -13.23 10.16 -18.93
#